data_AF-A0A538RNN4-F1
#
_entry.id   AF-A0A538RNN4-F1
#
_cell.length_a   1.000
_cell.length_b   1.000
_cell.length_c   1.000
_cell.angle_alpha   90.00
_cell.angle_beta   90.00
_cell.angle_gamma   90.00
#
_symmetry.space_group_name_H-M   'P 1'
#
loop_
_entity.id
_entity.type
_entity.pdbx_description
1 polymer ?
#
loop_
_entity_poly.entity_id
_entity_poly.type
_entity_poly.pdbx_seq_one_letter_code
_entity_poly.pdbx_strand_id
1 'polypeptide(L)'
;MIQIALDAYLIDCLLPDLVGHDRRQSSFIIYLYLYRHAAQQGNWSVRMSHQSIATATGLSRSAVQSALAHLQGRQLIATSRAHPTAVPLHHILRPWLRLRRYRS
;
A
#
# COMPACT_ATOMS: atom_id res chain seq x y z
N MET A 1 -22.12 -11.62 3.83
CA MET A 1 -21.17 -10.92 2.94
C MET A 1 -20.39 -9.91 3.76
N ILE A 2 -19.06 -9.89 3.67
CA ILE A 2 -18.23 -8.89 4.37
C ILE A 2 -18.07 -7.71 3.41
N GLN A 3 -18.48 -6.52 3.83
CA GLN A 3 -18.27 -5.29 3.07
C GLN A 3 -16.93 -4.66 3.45
N ILE A 4 -16.21 -4.14 2.45
CA ILE A 4 -14.98 -3.37 2.65
C ILE A 4 -15.32 -1.93 2.29
N ALA A 5 -15.23 -1.04 3.27
CA ALA A 5 -15.32 0.39 3.02
C ALA A 5 -13.99 0.88 2.41
N LEU A 6 -14.06 1.41 1.19
CA LEU A 6 -12.94 2.10 0.54
C LEU A 6 -13.17 3.61 0.65
N ASP A 7 -12.10 4.34 0.95
CA ASP A 7 -12.11 5.80 0.84
C ASP A 7 -12.21 6.19 -0.64
N ALA A 8 -13.06 7.16 -0.97
CA ALA A 8 -13.26 7.64 -2.33
C ALA A 8 -11.92 8.06 -2.99
N TYR A 9 -10.98 8.60 -2.20
CA TYR A 9 -9.65 8.95 -2.69
C TYR A 9 -8.93 7.78 -3.37
N LEU A 10 -9.13 6.54 -2.91
CA LEU A 10 -8.48 5.36 -3.50
C LEU A 10 -8.89 5.16 -4.95
N ILE A 11 -10.16 5.41 -5.26
CA ILE A 11 -10.74 5.17 -6.58
C ILE A 11 -10.60 6.41 -7.45
N ASP A 12 -10.92 7.58 -6.90
CA ASP A 12 -11.04 8.81 -7.67
C ASP A 12 -9.69 9.49 -7.92
N CYS A 13 -8.70 9.25 -7.05
CA CYS A 13 -7.38 9.87 -7.15
C CYS A 13 -6.26 8.85 -7.29
N LEU A 14 -6.17 7.88 -6.38
CA LEU A 14 -5.01 6.98 -6.32
C LEU A 14 -4.97 6.00 -7.50
N LEU A 15 -6.12 5.46 -7.89
CA LEU A 15 -6.22 4.57 -9.05
C LEU A 15 -5.76 5.25 -10.34
N PRO A 16 -6.33 6.40 -10.78
CA PRO A 16 -5.89 7.04 -12.02
C PRO A 16 -4.43 7.51 -11.94
N ASP A 17 -3.94 7.92 -10.77
CA ASP A 17 -2.55 8.32 -10.58
C ASP A 17 -1.58 7.12 -10.74
N LEU A 18 -1.81 6.02 -10.04
CA LEU A 18 -0.92 4.86 -10.11
C LEU A 18 -1.10 4.02 -11.38
N VAL A 19 -2.34 3.82 -11.85
CA VAL A 19 -2.64 2.95 -13.00
C VAL A 19 -2.55 3.73 -14.32
N GLY A 20 -3.10 4.94 -14.36
CA GLY A 20 -3.16 5.76 -15.57
C GLY A 20 -1.85 6.51 -15.80
N HIS A 21 -1.45 7.36 -14.85
CA HIS A 21 -0.29 8.23 -15.00
C HIS A 21 1.03 7.45 -14.87
N ASP A 22 1.25 6.73 -13.77
CA ASP A 22 2.51 6.02 -13.54
C ASP A 22 2.63 4.72 -14.34
N ARG A 23 1.49 4.19 -14.83
CA ARG A 23 1.38 2.86 -15.45
C ARG A 23 1.92 1.74 -14.55
N ARG A 24 1.58 1.79 -13.26
CA ARG A 24 2.01 0.86 -12.20
C ARG A 24 0.82 0.15 -11.54
N GLN A 25 0.13 -0.72 -12.28
CA GLN A 25 -1.02 -1.50 -11.80
C GLN A 25 -0.68 -2.33 -10.56
N SER A 26 0.49 -2.97 -10.56
CA SER A 26 0.98 -3.75 -9.41
C SER A 26 1.11 -2.92 -8.13
N SER A 27 1.45 -1.63 -8.25
CA SER A 27 1.53 -0.73 -7.09
C SER A 27 0.17 -0.48 -6.49
N PHE A 28 -0.85 -0.26 -7.32
CA PHE A 28 -2.21 -0.06 -6.85
C PHE A 28 -2.75 -1.33 -6.16
N ILE A 29 -2.56 -2.50 -6.77
CA ILE A 29 -3.00 -3.79 -6.21
C ILE A 29 -2.35 -4.05 -4.85
N ILE A 30 -1.02 -3.88 -4.76
CA ILE A 30 -0.29 -4.11 -3.51
C ILE A 30 -0.69 -3.09 -2.44
N TYR A 31 -0.88 -1.83 -2.82
CA TYR A 31 -1.34 -0.81 -1.88
C TYR A 31 -2.71 -1.18 -1.30
N LEU A 32 -3.69 -1.57 -2.12
CA LEU A 32 -5.01 -2.00 -1.66
C LEU A 32 -4.94 -3.22 -0.75
N TYR A 33 -4.15 -4.23 -1.13
CA TYR A 33 -3.95 -5.43 -0.32
C TYR A 33 -3.39 -5.08 1.06
N LEU A 34 -2.29 -4.32 1.11
CA LEU A 34 -1.68 -3.92 2.38
C LEU A 34 -2.58 -2.97 3.18
N TYR A 35 -3.32 -2.07 2.51
CA TYR A 35 -4.28 -1.17 3.15
C TYR A 35 -5.35 -1.95 3.91
N ARG A 36 -5.93 -2.99 3.31
CA ARG A 36 -6.93 -3.84 3.97
C ARG A 36 -6.34 -4.56 5.19
N HIS A 37 -5.16 -5.17 5.06
CA HIS A 37 -4.51 -5.86 6.16
C HIS A 37 -4.11 -4.90 7.29
N ALA A 38 -3.56 -3.74 6.95
CA ALA A 38 -3.16 -2.71 7.90
C ALA A 38 -4.35 -2.10 8.65
N ALA A 39 -5.51 -1.95 7.99
CA ALA A 39 -6.75 -1.51 8.61
C ALA A 39 -7.23 -2.49 9.69
N GLN A 40 -7.06 -3.80 9.49
CA GLN A 40 -7.42 -4.83 10.47
C GLN A 40 -6.53 -4.80 11.73
N GLN A 41 -5.30 -4.29 11.62
CA GLN A 41 -4.36 -4.18 12.76
C GLN A 41 -4.57 -2.91 13.59
N GLY A 42 -5.41 -1.97 13.14
CA GLY A 42 -5.72 -0.71 13.85
C GLY A 42 -4.62 0.35 13.84
N ASN A 43 -3.35 -0.04 13.69
CA ASN A 43 -2.18 0.86 13.68
C ASN A 43 -1.66 1.19 12.26
N TRP A 44 -2.40 0.81 11.23
CA TRP A 44 -2.04 1.02 9.82
C TRP A 44 -0.66 0.48 9.44
N SER A 45 -0.22 -0.58 10.13
CA SER A 45 1.07 -1.22 9.89
C SER A 45 0.90 -2.72 9.72
N VAL A 46 1.67 -3.31 8.83
CA VAL A 46 1.61 -4.75 8.54
C VAL A 46 3.01 -5.32 8.36
N ARG A 47 3.31 -6.43 9.05
CA ARG A 47 4.57 -7.17 8.87
C ARG A 47 4.37 -8.24 7.83
N MET A 48 4.96 -8.08 6.65
CA MET A 48 4.87 -9.06 5.56
C MET A 48 6.16 -9.08 4.76
N SER A 49 6.61 -10.27 4.39
CA SER A 49 7.75 -10.41 3.47
C SER A 49 7.31 -10.16 2.02
N HIS A 50 8.25 -9.79 1.14
CA HIS A 50 7.96 -9.67 -0.30
C HIS A 50 7.42 -10.99 -0.88
N GLN A 51 7.89 -12.14 -0.38
CA GLN A 51 7.42 -13.45 -0.83
C GLN A 51 5.97 -13.70 -0.40
N SER A 52 5.61 -13.34 0.83
CA SER A 52 4.24 -13.48 1.32
C SER A 52 3.26 -12.63 0.51
N ILE A 53 3.66 -11.40 0.17
CA ILE A 53 2.85 -10.50 -0.68
C ILE A 53 2.72 -11.07 -2.09
N ALA A 54 3.81 -11.58 -2.67
CA ALA A 54 3.80 -12.21 -3.99
C ALA A 54 2.82 -13.39 -4.05
N THR A 55 2.91 -14.31 -3.08
CA THR A 55 2.00 -15.46 -2.98
C THR A 55 0.55 -15.03 -2.81
N ALA A 56 0.26 -14.03 -1.98
CA ALA A 56 -1.12 -13.59 -1.72
C ALA A 56 -1.75 -12.82 -2.88
N THR A 57 -0.95 -12.09 -3.65
CA THR A 57 -1.43 -11.26 -4.77
C THR A 57 -1.31 -11.94 -6.13
N GLY A 58 -0.63 -13.09 -6.22
CA GLY A 58 -0.31 -13.76 -7.48
C GLY A 58 0.75 -13.04 -8.33
N LEU A 59 1.37 -11.97 -7.80
CA LEU A 59 2.42 -11.23 -8.49
C LEU A 59 3.78 -11.89 -8.30
N SER A 60 4.70 -11.64 -9.23
CA SER A 60 6.09 -12.06 -9.05
C SER A 60 6.77 -11.27 -7.92
N ARG A 61 7.77 -11.89 -7.27
CA ARG A 61 8.55 -11.22 -6.22
C ARG A 61 9.21 -9.93 -6.70
N SER A 62 9.72 -9.89 -7.93
CA SER A 62 10.32 -8.69 -8.53
C SER A 62 9.29 -7.60 -8.78
N ALA A 63 8.07 -7.96 -9.21
CA ALA A 63 6.97 -7.00 -9.34
C ALA A 63 6.59 -6.40 -7.98
N VAL A 64 6.55 -7.22 -6.92
CA VAL A 64 6.32 -6.74 -5.54
C VAL A 64 7.41 -5.77 -5.11
N GLN A 65 8.68 -6.11 -5.33
CA GLN A 65 9.80 -5.24 -4.98
C GLN A 65 9.74 -3.89 -5.71
N SER A 66 9.50 -3.91 -7.03
CA SER A 66 9.40 -2.70 -7.84
C SER A 66 8.22 -1.82 -7.41
N ALA A 67 7.07 -2.44 -7.13
CA ALA A 67 5.88 -1.74 -6.68
C ALA A 67 6.06 -1.14 -5.27
N LEU A 68 6.65 -1.87 -4.32
CA LEU A 68 6.93 -1.33 -2.99
C LEU A 68 7.91 -0.15 -3.07
N ALA A 69 8.97 -0.25 -3.87
CA ALA A 69 9.89 0.86 -4.09
C ALA A 69 9.18 2.09 -4.68
N HIS A 70 8.28 1.88 -5.64
CA HIS A 70 7.48 2.93 -6.24
C HIS A 70 6.54 3.59 -5.22
N LEU A 71 5.81 2.81 -4.42
CA LEU A 71 4.93 3.30 -3.36
C LEU A 71 5.69 4.07 -2.28
N GLN A 72 6.92 3.65 -1.95
CA GLN A 72 7.79 4.38 -1.03
C GLN A 72 8.25 5.73 -1.62
N GLY A 73 8.64 5.76 -2.90
CA GLY A 73 8.99 6.99 -3.61
C GLY A 73 7.82 8.00 -3.65
N ARG A 74 6.59 7.50 -3.81
CA ARG A 74 5.35 8.29 -3.75
C ARG A 74 4.89 8.64 -2.32
N GLN A 75 5.62 8.26 -1.28
CA GLN A 75 5.25 8.45 0.13
C GLN A 75 3.84 7.90 0.48
N LEU A 76 3.48 6.78 -0.14
CA LEU A 76 2.24 6.05 0.15
C LEU A 76 2.46 4.93 1.17
N ILE A 77 3.70 4.45 1.28
CA ILE A 77 4.11 3.45 2.27
C ILE A 77 5.46 3.86 2.86
N ALA A 78 5.64 3.67 4.16
CA ALA A 78 6.94 3.68 4.80
C ALA A 78 7.31 2.25 5.20
N THR A 79 8.48 1.78 4.79
CA THR A 79 8.96 0.43 5.15
C THR A 79 10.14 0.56 6.11
N SER A 80 10.08 -0.14 7.24
CA SER A 80 11.18 -0.25 8.19
C SER A 80 11.56 -1.71 8.45
N ARG A 81 12.82 -1.93 8.80
CA ARG A 81 13.36 -3.24 9.20
C ARG A 81 14.23 -3.06 10.43
N ALA A 82 14.06 -3.92 11.42
CA ALA A 82 14.88 -3.88 12.64
C ALA A 82 16.32 -4.37 12.38
N HIS A 83 16.49 -5.34 11.49
CA HIS A 83 17.78 -5.88 11.04
C HIS A 83 17.65 -6.40 9.59
N PRO A 84 18.76 -6.68 8.87
CA PRO A 84 18.72 -7.03 7.44
C PRO A 84 17.80 -8.20 7.08
N THR A 85 17.73 -9.21 7.96
CA THR A 85 16.92 -10.42 7.81
C THR A 85 15.53 -10.32 8.43
N ALA A 86 15.19 -9.18 9.06
CA ALA A 86 13.88 -8.99 9.68
C ALA A 86 12.80 -8.94 8.60
N VAL A 87 11.64 -9.53 8.90
CA VAL A 87 10.43 -9.32 8.09
C VAL A 87 10.11 -7.82 8.10
N PRO A 88 10.02 -7.17 6.93
CA PRO A 88 9.78 -5.74 6.87
C PRO A 88 8.41 -5.38 7.45
N LEU A 89 8.38 -4.25 8.16
CA LEU A 89 7.18 -3.60 8.63
C LEU A 89 6.79 -2.53 7.60
N HIS A 90 5.62 -2.65 7.03
CA HIS A 90 5.05 -1.69 6.09
C HIS A 90 3.99 -0.85 6.79
N HIS A 91 4.23 0.44 6.92
CA HIS A 91 3.28 1.42 7.43
C HIS A 91 2.58 2.13 6.26
N ILE A 92 1.25 2.09 6.24
CA ILE A 92 0.43 2.63 5.16
C ILE A 92 0.12 4.09 5.42
N LEU A 93 0.65 4.94 4.55
CA LEU A 93 0.42 6.38 4.61
C LEU A 93 -0.87 6.70 3.86
N ARG A 94 -1.64 7.63 4.45
CA ARG A 94 -2.94 8.09 3.92
C ARG A 94 -2.88 9.61 3.75
N PRO A 95 -2.20 10.10 2.69
CA PRO A 95 -1.90 11.53 2.54
C PRO A 95 -3.15 12.41 2.52
N TRP A 96 -4.28 11.92 2.01
CA TRP A 96 -5.55 12.63 1.95
C TRP A 96 -6.18 12.95 3.32
N LEU A 97 -5.81 12.23 4.39
CA LEU A 97 -6.24 12.59 5.75
C LEU A 97 -5.65 13.92 6.20
N ARG A 98 -4.48 14.30 5.70
CA ARG A 98 -3.91 15.64 5.92
C ARG A 98 -4.70 16.69 5.14
N LEU A 99 -5.06 16.40 3.90
CA LEU A 99 -5.82 17.32 3.04
C LEU A 99 -7.25 17.56 3.57
N ARG A 100 -7.91 16.56 4.16
CA ARG A 100 -9.24 16.71 4.78
C ARG A 100 -9.25 17.68 5.96
N ARG A 101 -8.15 17.83 6.70
CA ARG A 101 -8.04 18.78 7.83
C ARG A 101 -7.99 20.25 7.39
N TYR A 102 -7.77 20.54 6.11
CA TYR A 102 -7.61 21.90 5.59
C TYR A 102 -8.84 22.44 4.85
N ARG A 103 -9.90 21.63 4.72
CA ARG A 103 -11.17 21.99 4.06
C ARG A 103 -12.34 22.13 5.05
N SER A 104 -12.06 22.29 6.34
CA SER A 104 -13.04 22.52 7.40
C SER A 104 -12.70 23.79 8.15
#